data_AF-A0A8T5TC48-F1
#
_entry.id   AF-A0A8T5TC48-F1
#
_cell.length_a   1.000
_cell.length_b   1.000
_cell.length_c   1.000
_cell.angle_alpha   90.00
_cell.angle_beta   90.00
_cell.angle_gamma   90.00
#
_symmetry.space_group_name_H-M   'P 1'
#
loop_
_entity.id
_entity.type
_entity.pdbx_description
1 polymer ?
#
loop_
_entity_poly.entity_id
_entity_poly.type
_entity_poly.pdbx_seq_one_letter_code
_entity_poly.pdbx_strand_id
1 'polypeptide(L)'
;MRINKKTIILILSLTMLVSPIFMIPSVYSAEIQEIDDVNSSQMLSYPIRVAIYDDANTTVPSYATSVTLTNNYSNIQTVLLAAGYEVTSLTTNQIYNHELQTARYDVFIIADHMPKTNITNYVKEYWLGGGSLLSMDSALSFICYTGILPPESAGDEGLGTYWSYQSSTVQNITIRHPVSRSYQVDDT
;
A
#
# COMPACT_ATOMS: atom_id res chain seq x y z
N MET A 1 32.36 33.15 -38.24
CA MET A 1 31.73 33.78 -37.05
C MET A 1 31.34 32.66 -36.08
N ARG A 2 32.14 32.42 -35.03
CA ARG A 2 31.91 31.33 -34.05
C ARG A 2 30.97 31.85 -32.96
N ILE A 3 29.74 31.32 -32.92
CA ILE A 3 28.75 31.65 -31.89
C ILE A 3 29.10 30.88 -30.62
N ASN A 4 29.29 31.60 -29.51
CA ASN A 4 29.65 31.05 -28.21
C ASN A 4 28.42 30.42 -27.54
N LYS A 5 28.51 29.13 -27.16
CA LYS A 5 27.42 28.38 -26.51
C LYS A 5 26.87 29.03 -25.23
N LYS A 6 27.66 29.87 -24.54
CA LYS A 6 27.21 30.63 -23.36
C LYS A 6 26.19 31.73 -23.70
N THR A 7 26.24 32.27 -24.91
CA THR A 7 25.32 33.33 -25.36
C THR A 7 23.92 32.78 -25.69
N ILE A 8 23.81 31.50 -26.08
CA ILE A 8 22.52 30.86 -26.39
C ILE A 8 21.72 30.54 -25.12
N ILE A 9 22.39 30.15 -24.03
CA ILE A 9 21.72 29.80 -22.76
C ILE A 9 21.16 31.06 -22.07
N LEU A 10 21.84 32.21 -22.19
CA LEU A 10 21.38 33.48 -21.61
C LEU A 10 20.15 34.05 -22.35
N ILE A 11 20.04 33.82 -23.66
CA ILE A 11 18.89 34.28 -24.47
C ILE A 11 17.64 33.43 -24.20
N LEU A 12 17.82 32.13 -23.90
CA LEU A 12 16.70 31.23 -23.61
C LEU A 12 16.12 31.40 -22.19
N SER A 13 16.90 31.96 -21.26
CA SER A 13 16.47 32.18 -19.87
C SER A 13 15.86 33.57 -19.62
N LEU A 14 16.04 34.53 -20.53
CA LEU A 14 15.52 35.90 -20.40
C LEU A 14 14.12 36.09 -21.04
N THR A 15 13.66 35.17 -21.89
CA THR A 15 12.34 35.25 -22.57
C THR A 15 11.17 34.67 -21.76
N MET A 16 11.44 34.00 -20.63
CA MET A 16 10.41 33.41 -19.77
C MET A 16 9.95 34.34 -18.62
N LEU A 17 10.43 35.59 -18.58
CA LEU A 17 10.21 36.51 -17.45
C LEU A 17 9.61 37.88 -17.84
N VAL A 18 9.02 37.99 -19.03
CA VAL A 18 8.28 39.20 -19.45
C VAL A 18 6.81 38.83 -19.66
N SER A 19 5.99 39.28 -18.71
CA SER A 19 4.55 39.09 -18.48
C SER A 19 3.60 39.49 -19.63
N PRO A 20 2.27 39.33 -19.44
CA PRO A 20 1.55 40.50 -18.94
C PRO A 20 0.58 40.19 -17.78
N ILE A 21 0.71 41.01 -16.74
CA ILE A 21 -0.35 41.32 -15.78
C ILE A 21 -1.29 42.34 -16.46
N PHE A 22 -2.60 42.16 -16.28
CA PHE A 22 -3.74 43.03 -16.62
C PHE A 22 -4.24 43.08 -18.06
N MET A 23 -5.30 42.32 -18.34
CA MET A 23 -6.56 42.85 -18.87
C MET A 23 -7.74 42.08 -18.28
N ILE A 24 -8.62 42.78 -17.57
CA ILE A 24 -9.90 42.28 -17.08
C ILE A 24 -10.95 42.74 -18.10
N PRO A 25 -11.68 41.86 -18.80
CA PRO A 25 -12.93 42.23 -19.42
C PRO A 25 -14.07 42.02 -18.42
N SER A 26 -14.83 43.10 -18.24
CA SER A 26 -16.27 43.18 -17.95
C SER A 26 -17.02 41.89 -17.60
N VAL A 27 -17.77 42.00 -16.49
CA VAL A 27 -18.87 41.14 -16.04
C VAL A 27 -19.69 40.60 -17.22
N TYR A 28 -19.43 39.35 -17.59
CA TYR A 28 -20.40 38.50 -18.26
C TYR A 28 -20.94 37.54 -17.21
N SER A 29 -22.25 37.60 -16.99
CA SER A 29 -22.99 36.58 -16.26
C SER A 29 -22.97 35.32 -17.11
N ALA A 30 -21.96 34.48 -16.91
CA ALA A 30 -22.00 33.11 -17.37
C ALA A 30 -22.98 32.38 -16.44
N GLU A 31 -24.13 32.03 -17.00
CA GLU A 31 -25.02 31.02 -16.43
C GLU A 31 -24.17 29.77 -16.17
N ILE A 32 -24.10 29.32 -14.91
CA ILE A 32 -23.47 28.03 -14.61
C ILE A 32 -24.38 26.98 -15.23
N GLN A 33 -24.07 26.57 -16.44
CA GLN A 33 -24.56 25.30 -16.94
C GLN A 33 -23.84 24.24 -16.12
N GLU A 34 -24.56 23.65 -15.18
CA GLU A 34 -24.16 22.44 -14.50
C GLU A 34 -23.85 21.41 -15.59
N ILE A 35 -22.57 21.15 -15.84
CA ILE A 35 -22.15 20.03 -16.68
C ILE A 35 -22.39 18.79 -15.83
N ASP A 36 -23.65 18.37 -15.81
CA ASP A 36 -24.16 17.19 -15.13
C ASP A 36 -23.80 15.94 -15.94
N ASP A 37 -22.52 15.81 -16.28
CA ASP A 37 -21.95 14.58 -16.83
C ASP A 37 -20.42 14.59 -16.68
N VAL A 38 -19.95 14.74 -15.44
CA VAL A 38 -18.73 14.01 -15.10
C VAL A 38 -19.15 12.55 -15.16
N ASN A 39 -18.94 11.94 -16.33
CA ASN A 39 -18.82 10.51 -16.47
C ASN A 39 -17.71 10.11 -15.49
N SER A 40 -18.13 9.89 -14.23
CA SER A 40 -17.37 9.18 -13.24
C SER A 40 -16.90 7.97 -14.00
N SER A 41 -15.60 7.86 -14.27
CA SER A 41 -15.05 6.68 -14.92
C SER A 41 -15.66 5.53 -14.16
N GLN A 42 -16.59 4.80 -14.78
CA GLN A 42 -17.42 3.85 -14.06
C GLN A 42 -16.41 2.85 -13.53
N MET A 43 -16.07 2.98 -12.26
CA MET A 43 -15.22 2.05 -11.57
C MET A 43 -16.07 0.79 -11.62
N LEU A 44 -15.73 -0.11 -12.53
CA LEU A 44 -16.41 -1.38 -12.64
C LEU A 44 -16.40 -1.94 -11.22
N SER A 45 -17.59 -2.09 -10.64
CA SER A 45 -17.74 -2.59 -9.28
C SER A 45 -17.48 -4.09 -9.34
N TYR A 46 -16.22 -4.47 -9.48
CA TYR A 46 -15.79 -5.83 -9.27
C TYR A 46 -15.60 -6.04 -7.77
N PRO A 47 -15.98 -7.22 -7.23
CA PRO A 47 -15.70 -7.53 -5.83
C PRO A 47 -14.19 -7.49 -5.61
N ILE A 48 -13.73 -6.84 -4.54
CA ILE A 48 -12.30 -6.79 -4.22
C ILE A 48 -11.80 -8.22 -3.98
N ARG A 49 -10.72 -8.58 -4.67
CA ARG A 49 -10.10 -9.91 -4.64
C ARG A 49 -8.94 -9.88 -3.66
N VAL A 50 -9.08 -10.62 -2.59
CA VAL A 50 -8.15 -10.65 -1.47
C VAL A 50 -7.38 -11.97 -1.50
N ALA A 51 -6.06 -11.88 -1.52
CA ALA A 51 -5.20 -12.98 -1.17
C ALA A 51 -4.83 -12.91 0.32
N ILE A 52 -4.81 -14.05 1.01
CA ILE A 52 -4.37 -14.15 2.40
C ILE A 52 -3.23 -15.14 2.46
N TYR A 53 -2.14 -14.77 3.13
CA TYR A 53 -1.04 -15.69 3.38
C TYR A 53 -1.45 -16.75 4.39
N ASP A 54 -1.37 -18.01 3.99
CA ASP A 54 -1.67 -19.17 4.83
C ASP A 54 -0.57 -20.21 4.65
N ASP A 55 0.31 -20.34 5.65
CA ASP A 55 1.32 -21.38 5.65
C ASP A 55 1.38 -22.07 7.02
N ALA A 56 1.24 -23.40 7.01
CA ALA A 56 1.31 -24.20 8.22
C ALA A 56 2.71 -24.20 8.85
N ASN A 57 3.76 -23.90 8.08
CA ASN A 57 5.11 -23.77 8.62
C ASN A 57 5.26 -22.39 9.28
N THR A 58 5.17 -22.35 10.61
CA THR A 58 5.37 -21.13 11.42
C THR A 58 6.81 -20.87 11.83
N THR A 59 7.79 -21.57 11.23
CA THR A 59 9.22 -21.30 11.49
C THR A 59 9.55 -19.86 11.09
N VAL A 60 10.20 -19.13 12.00
CA VAL A 60 10.63 -17.75 11.78
C VAL A 60 11.62 -17.71 10.60
N PRO A 61 11.38 -16.87 9.57
CA PRO A 61 12.33 -16.70 8.47
C PRO A 61 13.68 -16.17 8.95
N SER A 62 14.74 -16.48 8.19
CA SER A 62 16.12 -16.12 8.55
C SER A 62 16.41 -14.61 8.65
N TYR A 63 15.50 -13.78 8.15
CA TYR A 63 15.61 -12.32 8.18
C TYR A 63 14.99 -11.68 9.42
N ALA A 64 14.27 -12.45 10.24
CA ALA A 64 13.54 -11.94 11.40
C ALA A 64 14.05 -12.55 12.71
N THR A 65 13.94 -11.80 13.79
CA THR A 65 14.36 -12.26 15.13
C THR A 65 13.23 -13.06 15.79
N SER A 66 13.58 -13.90 16.78
CA SER A 66 12.73 -14.91 17.42
C SER A 66 11.41 -14.38 17.99
N VAL A 67 10.37 -14.38 17.14
CA VAL A 67 8.97 -14.18 17.49
C VAL A 67 8.21 -15.50 17.33
N THR A 68 7.08 -15.65 18.03
CA THR A 68 6.18 -16.80 17.80
C THR A 68 5.17 -16.42 16.74
N LEU A 69 5.19 -17.12 15.60
CA LEU A 69 4.20 -16.94 14.54
C LEU A 69 3.04 -17.91 14.75
N THR A 70 1.81 -17.44 14.59
CA THR A 70 0.60 -18.26 14.83
C THR A 70 -0.22 -18.55 13.58
N ASN A 71 0.07 -17.89 12.45
CA ASN A 71 -0.73 -18.01 11.22
C ASN A 71 -2.22 -17.66 11.48
N ASN A 72 -2.49 -16.59 12.23
CA ASN A 72 -3.83 -16.21 12.68
C ASN A 72 -4.65 -15.49 11.60
N TYR A 73 -4.88 -16.17 10.48
CA TYR A 73 -5.56 -15.59 9.32
C TYR A 73 -7.07 -15.90 9.26
N SER A 74 -7.52 -16.94 9.96
CA SER A 74 -8.87 -17.50 9.79
C SER A 74 -9.98 -16.50 10.14
N ASN A 75 -9.84 -15.76 11.24
CA ASN A 75 -10.83 -14.75 11.64
C ASN A 75 -10.92 -13.62 10.59
N ILE A 76 -9.80 -13.23 9.98
CA ILE A 76 -9.77 -12.21 8.92
C ILE A 76 -10.51 -12.74 7.69
N GLN A 77 -10.23 -13.99 7.29
CA GLN A 77 -10.93 -14.63 6.18
C GLN A 77 -12.44 -14.68 6.42
N THR A 78 -12.89 -15.07 7.62
CA THR A 78 -14.32 -15.12 7.97
C THR A 78 -14.99 -13.76 7.82
N VAL A 79 -14.39 -12.69 8.36
CA VAL A 79 -14.96 -11.33 8.28
C VAL A 79 -15.02 -10.84 6.83
N LEU A 80 -13.98 -11.08 6.04
CA LEU A 80 -13.94 -10.64 4.65
C LEU A 80 -14.95 -11.38 3.77
N LEU A 81 -15.09 -12.69 3.95
CA LEU A 81 -16.12 -13.47 3.25
C LEU A 81 -17.52 -13.01 3.63
N ALA A 82 -17.77 -12.73 4.91
CA ALA A 82 -19.06 -12.21 5.38
C ALA A 82 -19.39 -10.82 4.79
N ALA A 83 -18.37 -10.00 4.53
CA ALA A 83 -18.50 -8.70 3.87
C ALA A 83 -18.66 -8.80 2.34
N GLY A 84 -18.63 -10.00 1.75
CA GLY A 84 -18.84 -10.22 0.32
C GLY A 84 -17.59 -10.10 -0.55
N TYR A 85 -16.40 -10.13 0.03
CA TYR A 85 -15.14 -10.14 -0.72
C TYR A 85 -14.80 -11.52 -1.28
N GLU A 86 -14.08 -11.56 -2.39
CA GLU A 86 -13.50 -12.80 -2.93
C GLU A 86 -12.18 -13.08 -2.23
N VAL A 87 -12.13 -14.13 -1.39
CA VAL A 87 -10.94 -14.42 -0.56
C VAL A 87 -10.28 -15.74 -0.98
N THR A 88 -8.99 -15.70 -1.28
CA THR A 88 -8.18 -16.87 -1.61
C THR A 88 -6.98 -16.97 -0.67
N SER A 89 -6.80 -18.13 -0.03
CA SER A 89 -5.59 -18.41 0.76
C SER A 89 -4.45 -18.87 -0.16
N LEU A 90 -3.24 -18.35 0.07
CA LEU A 90 -2.04 -18.71 -0.68
C LEU A 90 -0.93 -19.19 0.25
N THR A 91 -0.39 -20.36 -0.06
CA THR A 91 0.78 -20.94 0.60
C THR A 91 2.10 -20.40 0.05
N THR A 92 3.23 -20.66 0.73
CA THR A 92 4.57 -20.36 0.20
C THR A 92 4.78 -20.93 -1.19
N ASN A 93 4.34 -22.18 -1.42
CA ASN A 93 4.55 -22.85 -2.71
C ASN A 93 3.76 -22.17 -3.85
N GLN A 94 2.53 -21.74 -3.59
CA GLN A 94 1.72 -21.03 -4.58
C GLN A 94 2.34 -19.67 -4.93
N ILE A 95 2.84 -18.93 -3.93
CA ILE A 95 3.52 -17.65 -4.17
C ILE A 95 4.83 -17.86 -4.93
N TYR A 96 5.60 -18.89 -4.56
CA TYR A 96 6.82 -19.29 -5.27
C TYR A 96 6.53 -19.65 -6.74
N ASN A 97 5.36 -20.24 -7.01
CA ASN A 97 4.87 -20.54 -8.36
C ASN A 97 4.15 -19.36 -9.03
N HIS A 98 4.41 -18.12 -8.58
CA HIS A 98 3.88 -16.88 -9.15
C HIS A 98 2.35 -16.76 -9.12
N GLU A 99 1.65 -17.37 -8.16
CA GLU A 99 0.19 -17.20 -8.07
C GLU A 99 -0.23 -15.83 -7.54
N LEU A 100 0.61 -15.18 -6.72
CA LEU A 100 0.36 -13.82 -6.22
C LEU A 100 0.66 -12.78 -7.31
N GLN A 101 -0.39 -12.29 -7.97
CA GLN A 101 -0.29 -11.34 -9.07
C GLN A 101 -1.35 -10.23 -8.94
N THR A 102 -1.01 -9.00 -9.31
CA THR A 102 -1.94 -7.86 -9.31
C THR A 102 -3.11 -8.02 -10.29
N ALA A 103 -2.93 -8.84 -11.34
CA ALA A 103 -4.01 -9.23 -12.23
C ALA A 103 -5.09 -10.10 -11.55
N ARG A 104 -4.75 -10.76 -10.44
CA ARG A 104 -5.62 -11.73 -9.74
C ARG A 104 -6.12 -11.22 -8.38
N TYR A 105 -5.32 -10.41 -7.69
CA TYR A 105 -5.61 -9.95 -6.33
C TYR A 105 -5.30 -8.47 -6.19
N ASP A 106 -6.19 -7.75 -5.54
CA ASP A 106 -6.10 -6.32 -5.29
C ASP A 106 -5.40 -6.03 -3.95
N VAL A 107 -5.59 -6.93 -2.97
CA VAL A 107 -4.99 -6.86 -1.64
C VAL A 107 -4.37 -8.21 -1.27
N PHE A 108 -3.19 -8.18 -0.67
CA PHE A 108 -2.56 -9.32 -0.02
C PHE A 108 -2.39 -9.07 1.48
N ILE A 109 -2.91 -9.96 2.30
CA ILE A 109 -2.94 -9.85 3.76
C ILE A 109 -1.96 -10.85 4.38
N ILE A 110 -1.18 -10.38 5.35
CA ILE A 110 -0.26 -11.18 6.14
C ILE A 110 -0.56 -10.90 7.62
N ALA A 111 -1.00 -11.93 8.36
CA ALA A 111 -1.48 -11.78 9.73
C ALA A 111 -0.75 -12.71 10.70
N ASP A 112 0.00 -12.12 11.62
CA ASP A 112 0.85 -12.82 12.61
C ASP A 112 1.63 -14.01 12.01
N HIS A 113 2.20 -13.74 10.84
CA HIS A 113 3.06 -14.63 10.08
C HIS A 113 4.00 -13.77 9.23
N MET A 114 5.01 -14.40 8.65
CA MET A 114 5.93 -13.76 7.72
C MET A 114 6.16 -14.64 6.48
N PRO A 115 6.26 -14.06 5.26
CA PRO A 115 6.66 -14.79 4.06
C PRO A 115 8.02 -15.46 4.24
N LYS A 116 8.19 -16.68 3.74
CA LYS A 116 9.50 -17.37 3.79
C LYS A 116 10.55 -16.61 2.98
N THR A 117 11.82 -16.71 3.37
CA THR A 117 12.94 -15.98 2.75
C THR A 117 12.94 -16.11 1.22
N ASN A 118 12.65 -17.31 0.71
CA ASN A 118 12.61 -17.63 -0.73
C ASN A 118 11.42 -17.01 -1.49
N ILE A 119 10.43 -16.42 -0.82
CA ILE A 119 9.29 -15.75 -1.48
C ILE A 119 9.20 -14.25 -1.19
N THR A 120 10.11 -13.70 -0.39
CA THR A 120 10.10 -12.27 -0.03
C THR A 120 10.12 -11.35 -1.24
N ASN A 121 10.90 -11.69 -2.27
CA ASN A 121 10.95 -10.93 -3.52
C ASN A 121 9.64 -10.97 -4.29
N TYR A 122 8.95 -12.11 -4.38
CA TYR A 122 7.66 -12.20 -5.10
C TYR A 122 6.58 -11.34 -4.43
N VAL A 123 6.53 -11.31 -3.10
CA VAL A 123 5.60 -10.44 -2.37
C VAL A 123 5.96 -8.96 -2.56
N LYS A 124 7.26 -8.62 -2.56
CA LYS A 124 7.73 -7.25 -2.85
C LYS A 124 7.40 -6.84 -4.29
N GLU A 125 7.56 -7.72 -5.27
CA GLU A 125 7.22 -7.49 -6.68
C GLU A 125 5.71 -7.24 -6.86
N TYR A 126 4.86 -8.01 -6.16
CA TYR A 126 3.42 -7.76 -6.13
C TYR A 126 3.10 -6.33 -5.67
N TRP A 127 3.73 -5.89 -4.59
CA TRP A 127 3.56 -4.52 -4.08
C TRP A 127 4.10 -3.46 -5.05
N LEU A 128 5.30 -3.66 -5.61
CA LEU A 128 5.88 -2.76 -6.62
C LEU A 128 5.03 -2.70 -7.90
N GLY A 129 4.31 -3.76 -8.21
CA GLY A 129 3.35 -3.83 -9.32
C GLY A 129 2.03 -3.10 -9.06
N GLY A 130 1.85 -2.47 -7.90
CA GLY A 130 0.65 -1.73 -7.50
C GLY A 130 -0.33 -2.53 -6.63
N GLY A 131 0.04 -3.74 -6.21
CA GLY A 131 -0.74 -4.53 -5.26
C GLY A 131 -0.72 -3.95 -3.86
N SER A 132 -1.85 -4.00 -3.15
CA SER A 132 -1.93 -3.48 -1.79
C SER A 132 -1.50 -4.53 -0.76
N LEU A 133 -0.78 -4.11 0.28
CA LEU A 133 -0.40 -4.97 1.39
C LEU A 133 -1.09 -4.55 2.68
N LEU A 134 -1.65 -5.52 3.40
CA LEU A 134 -2.07 -5.35 4.79
C LEU A 134 -1.24 -6.30 5.66
N SER A 135 -0.41 -5.73 6.53
CA SER A 135 0.48 -6.45 7.43
C SER A 135 0.05 -6.23 8.87
N MET A 136 -0.03 -7.30 9.65
CA MET A 136 -0.49 -7.27 11.04
C MET A 136 0.44 -8.04 11.97
N ASP A 137 0.59 -7.50 13.19
CA ASP A 137 1.38 -8.11 14.26
C ASP A 137 2.85 -8.32 13.83
N SER A 138 3.36 -9.54 14.00
CA SER A 138 4.71 -9.93 13.59
C SER A 138 5.02 -9.69 12.10
N ALA A 139 4.02 -9.58 11.22
CA ALA A 139 4.25 -9.37 9.79
C ALA A 139 4.95 -8.03 9.46
N LEU A 140 5.05 -7.10 10.43
CA LEU A 140 5.79 -5.85 10.27
C LEU A 140 7.28 -6.07 9.94
N SER A 141 7.92 -7.09 10.52
CA SER A 141 9.33 -7.42 10.22
C SER A 141 9.57 -7.62 8.73
N PHE A 142 8.62 -8.26 8.02
CA PHE A 142 8.72 -8.46 6.58
C PHE A 142 8.68 -7.13 5.82
N ILE A 143 7.80 -6.22 6.23
CA ILE A 143 7.64 -4.90 5.60
C ILE A 143 8.91 -4.05 5.76
N CYS A 144 9.53 -4.10 6.94
CA CYS A 144 10.81 -3.43 7.20
C CYS A 144 11.96 -4.12 6.44
N TYR A 145 12.09 -5.44 6.55
CA TYR A 145 13.14 -6.22 5.87
C TYR A 145 13.13 -5.99 4.35
N THR A 146 11.96 -5.93 3.73
CA THR A 146 11.86 -5.67 2.29
C THR A 146 12.09 -4.21 1.92
N GLY A 147 12.18 -3.30 2.89
CA GLY A 147 12.30 -1.86 2.66
C GLY A 147 11.05 -1.25 2.06
N ILE A 148 9.87 -1.85 2.31
CA ILE A 148 8.59 -1.26 1.92
C ILE A 148 8.30 -0.08 2.84
N LEU A 149 8.43 -0.30 4.15
CA LEU A 149 8.32 0.75 5.17
C LEU A 149 9.26 0.44 6.36
N PRO A 150 10.33 1.22 6.60
CA PRO A 150 10.90 2.26 5.72
C PRO A 150 11.96 1.68 4.74
N PRO A 151 12.24 2.35 3.60
CA PRO A 151 13.26 1.92 2.64
C PRO A 151 14.65 1.73 3.23
N GLU A 152 15.01 2.53 4.23
CA GLU A 152 16.29 2.49 4.94
C GLU A 152 16.47 1.21 5.78
N SER A 153 15.39 0.45 6.01
CA SER A 153 15.44 -0.84 6.68
C SER A 153 15.73 -2.00 5.72
N ALA A 154 15.83 -1.79 4.41
CA ALA A 154 16.00 -2.89 3.46
C ALA A 154 17.18 -3.82 3.82
N GLY A 155 16.90 -5.12 3.99
CA GLY A 155 17.86 -6.14 4.41
C GLY A 155 17.93 -6.37 5.92
N ASP A 156 17.27 -5.55 6.73
CA ASP A 156 17.18 -5.64 8.18
C ASP A 156 15.71 -5.52 8.62
N GLU A 157 15.25 -6.32 9.57
CA GLU A 157 13.85 -6.22 9.99
C GLU A 157 13.51 -4.94 10.76
N GLY A 158 14.48 -4.08 11.08
CA GLY A 158 14.25 -2.75 11.66
C GLY A 158 13.99 -2.75 13.17
N LEU A 159 14.19 -3.89 13.84
CA LEU A 159 13.93 -4.03 15.27
C LEU A 159 14.83 -3.10 16.09
N GLY A 160 14.23 -2.37 17.03
CA GLY A 160 14.91 -1.42 17.91
C GLY A 160 15.21 -0.07 17.27
N THR A 161 15.05 0.07 15.95
CA THR A 161 15.24 1.34 15.22
C THR A 161 13.91 1.89 14.70
N TYR A 162 13.16 1.08 13.96
CA TYR A 162 11.91 1.48 13.31
C TYR A 162 10.68 0.93 14.02
N TRP A 163 10.82 -0.19 14.73
CA TRP A 163 9.74 -0.76 15.54
C TRP A 163 10.28 -1.54 16.74
N SER A 164 9.40 -1.79 17.69
CA SER A 164 9.63 -2.65 18.85
C SER A 164 8.36 -3.41 19.17
N TYR A 165 8.48 -4.63 19.70
CA TYR A 165 7.33 -5.42 20.07
C TYR A 165 6.85 -5.10 21.49
N GLN A 166 5.58 -4.72 21.64
CA GLN A 166 4.90 -4.63 22.93
C GLN A 166 3.49 -5.20 22.78
N SER A 167 3.14 -6.15 23.64
CA SER A 167 1.79 -6.74 23.70
C SER A 167 1.14 -6.47 25.04
N SER A 168 -0.17 -6.20 25.01
CA SER A 168 -1.03 -5.96 26.17
C SER A 168 -2.42 -6.48 25.86
N THR A 169 -3.11 -7.02 26.87
CA THR A 169 -4.50 -7.48 26.76
C THR A 169 -5.53 -6.33 26.84
N VAL A 170 -5.09 -5.13 27.23
CA VAL A 170 -5.93 -3.93 27.27
C VAL A 170 -5.30 -2.88 26.38
N GLN A 171 -5.99 -2.55 25.28
CA GLN A 171 -5.61 -1.48 24.36
C GLN A 171 -6.71 -0.43 24.30
N ASN A 172 -6.33 0.85 24.37
CA ASN A 172 -7.25 1.97 24.23
C ASN A 172 -6.99 2.69 22.89
N ILE A 173 -7.95 2.65 21.96
CA ILE A 173 -7.83 3.33 20.67
C ILE A 173 -8.20 4.81 20.86
N THR A 174 -7.20 5.66 21.02
CA THR A 174 -7.38 7.11 21.28
C THR A 174 -7.42 7.96 20.01
N ILE A 175 -6.86 7.48 18.91
CA ILE A 175 -6.83 8.16 17.61
C ILE A 175 -7.17 7.15 16.52
N ARG A 176 -8.08 7.52 15.62
CA ARG A 176 -8.53 6.70 14.51
C ARG A 176 -8.19 7.37 13.19
N HIS A 177 -7.70 6.58 12.24
CA HIS A 177 -7.56 7.01 10.86
C HIS A 177 -8.97 7.27 10.28
N PRO A 178 -9.15 8.21 9.33
CA PRO A 178 -10.47 8.46 8.73
C PRO A 178 -11.19 7.19 8.22
N VAL A 179 -10.44 6.20 7.73
CA VAL A 179 -10.98 4.91 7.25
C VAL A 179 -11.51 4.01 8.37
N SER A 180 -11.11 4.22 9.62
CA SER A 180 -11.58 3.47 10.80
C SER A 180 -12.43 4.33 11.75
N ARG A 181 -12.82 5.53 11.29
CA ARG A 181 -13.58 6.50 12.10
C ARG A 181 -15.02 6.08 12.35
N SER A 182 -15.61 5.27 11.47
CA SER A 182 -16.97 4.74 11.64
C SER A 182 -17.06 3.54 12.57
N TYR A 183 -15.97 2.80 12.79
CA TYR A 183 -15.96 1.61 13.65
C TYR A 183 -16.26 1.97 15.11
N GLN A 184 -17.29 1.37 15.71
CA GLN A 184 -17.56 1.42 17.14
C GLN A 184 -17.10 0.12 17.81
N VAL A 185 -16.72 0.22 19.08
CA VAL A 185 -16.59 -0.98 19.92
C VAL A 185 -17.98 -1.65 19.94
N ASP A 186 -18.02 -2.97 19.72
CA ASP A 186 -19.25 -3.78 19.60
C ASP A 186 -20.07 -3.61 18.30
N ASP A 187 -19.52 -2.98 17.25
CA ASP A 187 -20.08 -3.14 15.90
C ASP A 187 -19.88 -4.58 15.43
N THR A 188 -20.98 -5.33 15.26
CA THR A 188 -21.04 -6.68 14.68
C THR A 188 -21.60 -6.65 13.27
#